data_AF-A0A4X2KCY8-F1
#
_entry.id   AF-A0A4X2KCY8-F1
#
_cell.length_a   1.000
_cell.length_b   1.000
_cell.length_c   1.000
_cell.angle_alpha   90.00
_cell.angle_beta   90.00
_cell.angle_gamma   90.00
#
_symmetry.space_group_name_H-M   'P 1'
#
loop_
_entity.id
_entity.type
_entity.pdbx_description
1 polymer ?
#
loop_
_entity_poly.entity_id
_entity_poly.type
_entity_poly.pdbx_seq_one_letter_code
_entity_poly.pdbx_strand_id
1 'polypeptide(L)'
;MKIDILLFVLLGLQAKILAENFNESAQLKLIEYRNRGLKLTCHYPEDARDFKMQLLNGTGKQKICELKKDNQGVQTTNDLVSCKPELSKTSVIFFLSDLNSTHTGHYFCSLHITFPPPYQNSTSNGVYVHIYESKSCFPLVLWLSIGIAFLLCFTGIFVGTFSYCVRKKMSQSQSSLHETNSEYMPMAAVTAAKNPGFKGMST
;
A
#
# COMPACT_ATOMS: atom_id res chain seq x y z
N MET A 1 -22.74 37.94 45.94
CA MET A 1 -22.15 38.77 44.87
C MET A 1 -20.66 39.06 45.06
N LYS A 2 -20.16 39.55 46.20
CA LYS A 2 -18.71 39.87 46.35
C LYS A 2 -17.83 38.65 46.67
N ILE A 3 -18.41 37.64 47.35
CA ILE A 3 -17.74 36.38 47.70
C ILE A 3 -17.58 35.47 46.47
N ASP A 4 -18.60 35.43 45.59
CA ASP A 4 -18.58 34.62 44.38
C ASP A 4 -17.44 35.05 43.43
N ILE A 5 -17.26 36.37 43.27
CA ILE A 5 -16.18 36.93 42.43
C ILE A 5 -14.80 36.59 43.00
N LEU A 6 -14.63 36.65 44.32
CA LEU A 6 -13.38 36.26 44.98
C LEU A 6 -13.08 34.77 44.77
N LEU A 7 -14.12 33.92 44.84
CA LEU A 7 -14.00 32.49 44.57
C LEU A 7 -13.59 32.22 43.11
N PHE A 8 -14.20 32.92 42.14
CA PHE A 8 -13.85 32.81 40.73
C PHE A 8 -12.42 33.29 40.43
N VAL A 9 -11.97 34.37 41.07
CA VAL A 9 -10.59 34.86 40.92
C VAL A 9 -9.59 33.89 41.55
N LEU A 10 -9.90 33.32 42.71
CA LEU A 10 -9.08 32.29 43.34
C LEU A 10 -9.03 31.02 42.50
N LEU A 11 -10.16 30.54 41.98
CA LEU A 11 -10.23 29.39 41.07
C LEU A 11 -9.44 29.63 39.78
N GLY A 12 -9.54 30.84 39.20
CA GLY A 12 -8.77 31.23 38.03
C GLY A 12 -7.26 31.29 38.29
N LEU A 13 -6.85 31.75 39.47
CA LEU A 13 -5.45 31.79 39.89
C LEU A 13 -4.90 30.38 40.11
N GLN A 14 -5.65 29.49 40.76
CA GLN A 14 -5.28 28.08 40.94
C GLN A 14 -5.17 27.36 39.59
N ALA A 15 -6.09 27.62 38.65
CA ALA A 15 -6.05 27.05 37.30
C ALA A 15 -4.84 27.55 36.50
N LYS A 16 -4.46 28.82 36.66
CA LYS A 16 -3.30 29.41 35.98
C LYS A 16 -1.97 28.88 36.54
N ILE A 17 -1.85 28.78 37.87
CA ILE A 17 -0.68 28.19 38.55
C ILE A 17 -0.54 26.70 38.20
N LEU A 18 -1.66 25.97 38.09
CA LEU A 18 -1.64 24.57 37.67
C LEU A 18 -1.22 24.42 36.20
N ALA A 19 -1.67 25.31 35.30
CA ALA A 19 -1.31 25.28 33.89
C ALA A 19 0.17 25.67 33.64
N GLU A 20 0.73 26.57 34.45
CA GLU A 20 2.12 27.03 34.33
C GLU A 20 3.13 25.92 34.64
N ASN A 21 2.80 25.00 35.54
CA ASN A 21 3.64 23.85 35.89
C ASN A 21 3.64 22.70 34.86
N PHE A 22 2.78 22.74 33.83
CA PHE A 22 2.70 21.69 32.81
C PHE A 22 3.61 21.91 31.59
N ASN A 23 4.34 23.02 31.52
CA ASN A 23 5.02 23.44 30.28
C ASN A 23 6.50 23.05 30.16
N GLU A 24 7.07 22.29 31.10
CA GLU A 24 8.44 21.75 31.01
C GLU A 24 8.50 20.21 30.94
N SER A 25 7.37 19.55 30.76
CA SER A 25 7.33 18.09 30.62
C SER A 25 7.70 17.65 29.20
N ALA A 26 8.47 16.55 29.08
CA ALA A 26 8.96 15.95 27.85
C ALA A 26 7.93 16.06 26.69
N GLN A 27 8.18 16.93 25.71
CA GLN A 27 7.30 17.04 24.55
C GLN A 27 7.64 15.96 23.53
N LEU A 28 6.70 15.05 23.31
CA LEU A 28 6.75 14.05 22.25
C LEU A 28 6.12 14.65 20.98
N LYS A 29 6.92 14.75 19.91
CA LYS A 29 6.48 15.17 18.59
C LYS A 29 6.68 14.01 17.60
N LEU A 30 5.65 13.69 16.85
CA LEU A 30 5.74 12.78 15.72
C LEU A 30 6.27 13.55 14.52
N ILE A 31 7.40 13.13 13.95
CA ILE A 31 8.05 13.87 12.85
C ILE A 31 7.67 13.28 11.50
N GLU A 32 7.68 11.96 11.35
CA GLU A 32 7.53 11.36 10.03
C GLU A 32 7.07 9.90 10.11
N TYR A 33 6.16 9.54 9.20
CA TYR A 33 5.77 8.17 8.89
C TYR A 33 6.07 7.93 7.41
N ARG A 34 7.21 7.30 7.09
CA ARG A 34 7.63 7.05 5.71
C ARG A 34 8.26 5.67 5.60
N ASN A 35 7.88 4.92 4.56
CA ASN A 35 8.44 3.60 4.22
C ASN A 35 8.50 2.59 5.38
N ARG A 36 7.36 2.37 6.07
CA ARG A 36 7.22 1.41 7.20
C ARG A 36 8.05 1.74 8.45
N GLY A 37 8.65 2.93 8.50
CA GLY A 37 9.36 3.44 9.67
C GLY A 37 8.57 4.55 10.37
N LEU A 38 8.60 4.54 11.70
CA LEU A 38 8.03 5.60 12.53
C LEU A 38 9.17 6.38 13.21
N LYS A 39 9.18 7.70 13.01
CA LYS A 39 10.13 8.61 13.65
C LYS A 39 9.46 9.43 14.73
N LEU A 40 9.82 9.15 15.98
CA LEU A 40 9.33 9.84 17.17
C LEU A 40 10.44 10.69 17.76
N THR A 41 10.13 11.91 18.21
CA THR A 41 11.12 12.82 18.78
C THR A 41 10.67 13.34 20.12
N CYS A 42 11.56 13.21 21.10
CA CYS A 42 11.29 13.53 22.50
C CYS A 42 12.26 14.60 22.95
N HIS A 43 11.74 15.77 23.28
CA HIS A 43 12.54 16.88 23.76
C HIS A 43 12.94 16.66 25.21
N TYR A 44 14.14 17.13 25.54
CA TYR A 44 14.68 17.17 26.90
C TYR A 44 15.34 18.54 27.11
N PRO A 45 15.44 19.02 28.36
CA PRO A 45 15.96 20.35 28.63
C PRO A 45 17.50 20.38 28.45
N GLU A 46 18.04 21.47 27.89
CA GLU A 46 19.46 21.54 27.49
C GLU A 46 20.45 21.38 28.66
N ASP A 47 20.01 21.67 29.89
CA ASP A 47 20.78 21.53 31.11
C ASP A 47 20.97 20.07 31.54
N ALA A 48 20.19 19.12 31.00
CA ALA A 48 20.29 17.71 31.31
C ALA A 48 21.60 17.09 30.79
N ARG A 49 22.47 16.71 31.72
CA ARG A 49 23.77 16.08 31.44
C ARG A 49 23.68 14.56 31.47
N ASP A 50 23.17 14.00 32.57
CA ASP A 50 22.96 12.57 32.72
C ASP A 50 21.46 12.30 32.79
N PHE A 51 20.96 11.56 31.81
CA PHE A 51 19.55 11.25 31.73
C PHE A 51 19.31 9.91 31.05
N LYS A 52 18.11 9.41 31.26
CA LYS A 52 17.58 8.20 30.64
C LYS A 52 16.25 8.55 29.99
N MET A 53 16.14 8.26 28.69
CA MET A 53 14.94 8.44 27.91
C MET A 53 14.39 7.07 27.52
N GLN A 54 13.12 6.83 27.83
CA GLN A 54 12.42 5.60 27.49
C GLN A 54 11.26 5.89 26.55
N LEU A 55 11.11 5.05 25.54
CA LEU A 55 9.94 5.03 24.67
C LEU A 55 9.01 3.90 25.13
N LEU A 56 7.77 4.26 25.46
CA LEU A 56 6.74 3.38 25.99
C LEU A 56 5.57 3.27 25.00
N ASN A 57 4.91 2.12 24.95
CA ASN A 57 3.72 1.90 24.12
C ASN A 57 2.56 1.26 24.89
N GLY A 58 1.35 1.64 24.50
CA GLY A 58 0.08 1.07 24.93
C GLY A 58 -0.32 1.54 26.32
N THR A 59 -1.50 1.06 26.75
CA THR A 59 -2.08 1.38 28.07
C THR A 59 -1.20 0.86 29.22
N GLY A 60 -0.49 -0.24 29.00
CA GLY A 60 0.45 -0.82 29.97
C GLY A 60 1.82 -0.14 30.05
N LYS A 61 2.06 0.92 29.25
CA LYS A 61 3.34 1.64 29.18
C LYS A 61 4.54 0.70 29.02
N GLN A 62 4.42 -0.29 28.13
CA GLN A 62 5.47 -1.28 27.90
C GLN A 62 6.68 -0.58 27.26
N LYS A 63 7.86 -0.79 27.83
CA LYS A 63 9.12 -0.22 27.32
C LYS A 63 9.51 -0.89 26.00
N ILE A 64 9.67 -0.09 24.95
CA ILE A 64 10.15 -0.54 23.64
C ILE A 64 11.66 -0.31 23.53
N CYS A 65 12.08 0.92 23.83
CA CYS A 65 13.47 1.35 23.67
C CYS A 65 13.89 2.22 24.85
N GLU A 66 15.19 2.22 25.09
CA GLU A 66 15.83 3.00 26.11
C GLU A 66 17.14 3.58 25.59
N LEU A 67 17.32 4.88 25.78
CA LEU A 67 18.58 5.55 25.59
C LEU A 67 19.01 6.14 26.93
N LYS A 68 20.22 5.80 27.36
CA LYS A 68 20.86 6.37 28.54
C LYS A 68 22.06 7.19 28.08
N LYS A 69 22.11 8.43 28.54
CA LYS A 69 23.26 9.32 28.39
C LYS A 69 23.86 9.54 29.75
N ASP A 70 25.16 9.29 29.87
CA ASP A 70 25.96 9.63 31.03
C ASP A 70 27.36 10.10 30.58
N ASN A 71 28.21 10.46 31.54
CA ASN A 71 29.60 10.86 31.26
C ASN A 71 30.43 9.79 30.53
N GLN A 72 30.03 8.52 30.55
CA GLN A 72 30.73 7.43 29.85
C GLN A 72 30.30 7.31 28.39
N GLY A 73 29.19 7.96 28.01
CA GLY A 73 28.72 8.04 26.63
C GLY A 73 27.21 7.78 26.51
N VAL A 74 26.81 7.29 25.34
CA VAL A 74 25.41 6.96 25.03
C VAL A 74 25.27 5.44 24.97
N GLN A 75 24.44 4.89 25.85
CA GLN A 75 24.08 3.47 25.86
C GLN A 75 22.63 3.30 25.39
N THR A 76 22.39 2.24 24.61
CA THR A 76 21.08 1.96 24.03
C THR A 76 20.67 0.53 24.38
N THR A 77 19.41 0.34 24.76
CA THR A 77 18.82 -0.98 25.03
C THR A 77 17.46 -1.09 24.35
N ASN A 78 17.23 -2.19 23.65
CA ASN A 78 16.02 -2.44 22.85
C ASN A 78 15.45 -3.81 23.21
N ASP A 79 14.16 -3.88 23.57
CA ASP A 79 13.58 -5.13 24.09
C ASP A 79 12.63 -5.84 23.09
N LEU A 80 11.91 -5.13 22.21
CA LEU A 80 10.80 -5.75 21.46
C LEU A 80 10.64 -5.38 19.97
N VAL A 81 11.33 -4.34 19.47
CA VAL A 81 11.24 -3.85 18.08
C VAL A 81 12.63 -3.40 17.62
N SER A 82 12.94 -3.48 16.32
CA SER A 82 14.14 -2.87 15.74
C SER A 82 14.05 -1.34 15.92
N CYS A 83 14.52 -0.91 17.07
CA CYS A 83 14.50 0.47 17.51
C CYS A 83 15.92 1.02 17.49
N LYS A 84 16.09 2.18 16.88
CA LYS A 84 17.38 2.89 16.84
C LYS A 84 17.16 4.27 17.42
N PRO A 85 17.47 4.48 18.71
CA PRO A 85 17.50 5.81 19.27
C PRO A 85 18.77 6.54 18.84
N GLU A 86 18.60 7.80 18.45
CA GLU A 86 19.67 8.73 18.10
C GLU A 86 19.57 9.97 18.99
N LEU A 87 20.71 10.39 19.54
CA LEU A 87 20.79 11.61 20.34
C LEU A 87 21.00 12.83 19.42
N SER A 88 20.14 13.82 19.56
CA SER A 88 20.32 15.16 18.99
C SER A 88 20.62 16.17 20.10
N LYS A 89 20.89 17.44 19.76
CA LYS A 89 21.29 18.48 20.73
C LYS A 89 20.26 18.71 21.83
N THR A 90 18.98 18.77 21.47
CA THR A 90 17.85 19.12 22.36
C THR A 90 16.77 18.02 22.42
N SER A 91 17.02 16.88 21.79
CA SER A 91 16.00 15.83 21.65
C SER A 91 16.61 14.46 21.42
N VAL A 92 15.88 13.42 21.80
CA VAL A 92 16.16 12.03 21.42
C VAL A 92 15.19 11.63 20.31
N ILE A 93 15.73 11.07 19.24
CA ILE A 93 14.97 10.62 18.08
C ILE A 93 14.92 9.09 18.09
N PHE A 94 13.73 8.52 18.18
CA PHE A 94 13.52 7.08 18.09
C PHE A 94 13.07 6.72 16.67
N PHE A 95 13.86 5.88 16.01
CA PHE A 95 13.49 5.26 14.74
C PHE A 95 13.02 3.84 15.01
N LEU A 96 11.74 3.58 14.75
CA LEU A 96 11.15 2.25 14.82
C LEU A 96 10.98 1.71 13.41
N SER A 97 11.56 0.55 13.12
CA SER A 97 11.35 -0.19 11.87
C SER A 97 10.49 -1.43 12.08
N ASP A 98 10.03 -2.03 10.98
CA ASP A 98 9.33 -3.33 10.97
C ASP A 98 8.03 -3.33 11.79
N LEU A 99 7.32 -2.20 11.74
CA LEU A 99 6.05 -2.02 12.44
C LEU A 99 4.89 -2.66 11.68
N ASN A 100 4.16 -3.53 12.39
CA ASN A 100 2.88 -4.10 11.95
C ASN A 100 1.67 -3.40 12.59
N SER A 101 0.47 -3.71 12.11
CA SER A 101 -0.82 -3.19 12.62
C SER A 101 -1.03 -3.40 14.12
N THR A 102 -0.45 -4.47 14.68
CA THR A 102 -0.44 -4.78 16.12
C THR A 102 0.26 -3.73 16.98
N HIS A 103 1.15 -2.93 16.40
CA HIS A 103 1.88 -1.88 17.13
C HIS A 103 1.12 -0.54 17.13
N THR A 104 -0.08 -0.48 16.56
CA THR A 104 -0.96 0.69 16.64
C THR A 104 -1.33 0.97 18.09
N GLY A 105 -1.13 2.21 18.54
CA GLY A 105 -1.38 2.57 19.93
C GLY A 105 -0.90 3.96 20.31
N HIS A 106 -0.99 4.23 21.61
CA HIS A 106 -0.44 5.45 22.22
C HIS A 106 1.03 5.22 22.58
N TYR A 107 1.88 6.12 22.09
CA TYR A 107 3.30 6.16 22.41
C TYR A 107 3.58 7.28 23.40
N PHE A 108 4.43 7.02 24.39
CA PHE A 108 4.82 7.99 25.42
C PHE A 108 6.33 8.03 25.55
N CYS A 109 6.87 9.20 25.87
CA CYS A 109 8.27 9.36 26.23
C CYS A 109 8.40 9.62 27.72
N SER A 110 9.22 8.82 28.40
CA SER A 110 9.55 8.99 29.81
C SER A 110 11.00 9.43 29.94
N LEU A 111 11.20 10.64 30.44
CA LEU A 111 12.49 11.23 30.70
C LEU A 111 12.80 11.14 32.19
N HIS A 112 14.00 10.65 32.51
CA HIS A 112 14.52 10.56 33.86
C HIS A 112 15.87 11.27 33.89
N ILE A 113 15.94 12.43 34.52
CA ILE A 113 17.16 13.23 34.66
C ILE A 113 17.79 12.90 36.01
N THR A 114 19.03 12.45 35.99
CA THR A 114 19.82 12.17 37.19
C THR A 114 20.80 13.30 37.47
N PHE A 115 21.27 14.00 36.43
CA PHE A 115 22.20 15.12 36.55
C PHE A 115 21.85 16.25 35.57
N PRO A 116 21.78 17.52 36.03
CA PRO A 116 22.03 18.00 37.39
C PRO A 116 20.97 17.51 38.41
N PRO A 117 21.33 17.33 39.70
CA PRO A 117 20.35 17.06 40.73
C PRO A 117 19.43 18.28 40.91
N PRO A 118 18.19 18.11 41.41
CA PRO A 118 17.59 16.87 41.92
C PRO A 118 17.17 15.89 40.82
N TYR A 119 16.88 14.64 41.20
CA TYR A 119 16.29 13.67 40.27
C TYR A 119 14.92 14.16 39.78
N GLN A 120 14.73 14.19 38.47
CA GLN A 120 13.47 14.58 37.85
C GLN A 120 12.96 13.47 36.94
N ASN A 121 11.65 13.21 36.99
CA ASN A 121 10.98 12.32 36.08
C ASN A 121 9.81 13.05 35.40
N SER A 122 9.76 13.00 34.07
CA SER A 122 8.65 13.56 33.31
C SER A 122 8.19 12.58 32.24
N THR A 123 6.88 12.48 32.05
CA THR A 123 6.28 11.66 31.01
C THR A 123 5.45 12.54 30.09
N SER A 124 5.63 12.36 28.78
CA SER A 124 4.89 13.11 27.77
C SER A 124 3.40 12.78 27.77
N ASN A 125 2.57 13.69 27.25
CA ASN A 125 1.13 13.49 27.06
C ASN A 125 0.77 12.38 26.05
N GLY A 126 1.79 11.82 25.39
CA GLY A 126 1.67 10.75 24.42
C GLY A 126 1.12 11.17 23.06
N VAL A 127 1.37 10.35 22.06
CA VAL A 127 0.85 10.53 20.68
C VAL A 127 0.24 9.22 20.23
N TYR A 128 -0.99 9.29 19.71
CA TYR A 128 -1.63 8.14 19.09
C TYR A 128 -1.08 7.95 17.67
N VAL A 129 -0.59 6.75 17.36
CA VAL A 129 -0.06 6.41 16.05
C VAL A 129 -0.84 5.24 15.50
N HIS A 130 -1.46 5.48 14.34
CA HIS A 130 -2.18 4.47 13.60
C HIS A 130 -1.29 3.90 12.48
N ILE A 131 -0.98 2.61 12.56
CA ILE A 131 -0.10 1.93 11.61
C ILE A 131 -0.95 1.13 10.64
N TYR A 132 -1.00 1.59 9.40
CA TYR A 132 -1.76 0.91 8.37
C TYR A 132 -1.02 -0.35 7.92
N GLU A 133 -1.72 -1.48 7.96
CA GLU A 133 -1.26 -2.66 7.25
C GLU A 133 -1.50 -2.43 5.77
N SER A 134 -0.43 -2.35 4.98
CA SER A 134 -0.57 -2.43 3.54
C SER A 134 -0.97 -3.86 3.18
N LYS A 135 -2.27 -4.15 3.24
CA LYS A 135 -2.81 -5.37 2.62
C LYS A 135 -2.46 -5.27 1.14
N SER A 136 -1.47 -6.04 0.70
CA SER A 136 -1.16 -6.15 -0.70
C SER A 136 -2.39 -6.75 -1.37
N CYS A 137 -3.24 -5.89 -1.95
CA CYS A 137 -4.35 -6.30 -2.81
C CYS A 137 -3.84 -6.82 -4.16
N PHE A 138 -2.53 -6.76 -4.38
CA PHE A 138 -1.83 -7.17 -5.60
C PHE A 138 -2.17 -8.58 -6.10
N PRO A 139 -2.17 -9.65 -5.28
CA PRO A 139 -2.55 -10.97 -5.78
C PRO A 139 -4.03 -10.98 -6.19
N LEU A 140 -4.96 -10.46 -5.39
CA LEU A 140 -6.39 -10.51 -5.75
C LEU A 140 -6.72 -9.72 -7.04
N VAL A 141 -6.12 -8.55 -7.24
CA VAL A 141 -6.33 -7.73 -8.45
C VAL A 141 -5.73 -8.40 -9.69
N LEU A 142 -4.57 -9.06 -9.56
CA LEU A 142 -3.97 -9.82 -10.65
C LEU A 142 -4.82 -11.03 -11.04
N TRP A 143 -5.32 -11.79 -10.05
CA TRP A 143 -6.18 -12.94 -10.29
C TRP A 143 -7.54 -12.54 -10.90
N LEU A 144 -8.12 -11.42 -10.47
CA LEU A 144 -9.32 -10.85 -11.09
C LEU A 144 -9.08 -10.44 -12.56
N SER A 145 -7.95 -9.80 -12.84
CA SER A 145 -7.59 -9.37 -14.19
C SER A 145 -7.37 -10.57 -15.12
N ILE A 146 -6.72 -11.62 -14.63
CA ILE A 146 -6.52 -12.88 -15.35
C ILE A 146 -7.88 -13.56 -15.64
N GLY A 147 -8.79 -13.59 -14.66
CA GLY A 147 -10.13 -14.16 -14.84
C GLY A 147 -10.95 -13.44 -15.91
N ILE A 148 -10.90 -12.09 -15.94
CA ILE A 148 -11.62 -11.28 -16.94
C ILE A 148 -11.04 -11.50 -18.34
N ALA A 149 -9.72 -11.49 -18.49
CA ALA A 149 -9.07 -11.70 -19.77
C ALA A 149 -9.39 -13.10 -20.34
N PHE A 150 -9.42 -14.12 -19.49
CA PHE A 150 -9.81 -15.47 -19.87
C PHE A 150 -11.24 -15.49 -20.42
N LEU A 151 -12.22 -14.97 -19.69
CA LEU A 151 -13.63 -14.94 -20.11
C LEU A 151 -13.84 -14.23 -21.46
N LEU A 152 -13.13 -13.12 -21.71
CA LEU A 152 -13.19 -12.40 -22.99
C LEU A 152 -12.62 -13.25 -24.16
N CYS A 153 -11.54 -13.99 -23.92
CA CYS A 153 -11.00 -14.91 -24.92
C CYS A 153 -11.96 -16.06 -25.23
N PHE A 154 -12.57 -16.70 -24.22
CA PHE A 154 -13.51 -17.81 -24.44
C PHE A 154 -14.75 -17.37 -25.20
N THR A 155 -15.33 -16.22 -24.84
CA THR A 155 -16.49 -15.67 -25.53
C THR A 155 -16.17 -15.31 -26.98
N GLY A 156 -15.00 -14.71 -27.24
CA GLY A 156 -14.52 -14.42 -28.60
C GLY A 156 -14.36 -15.68 -29.47
N ILE A 157 -13.78 -16.75 -28.92
CA ILE A 157 -13.62 -18.03 -29.64
C ILE A 157 -14.99 -18.66 -29.92
N PHE A 158 -15.90 -18.67 -28.94
CA PHE A 158 -17.23 -19.25 -29.11
C PHE A 158 -18.06 -18.51 -30.16
N VAL A 159 -18.06 -17.16 -30.13
CA VAL A 159 -18.75 -16.34 -31.13
C VAL A 159 -18.09 -16.48 -32.51
N GLY A 160 -16.76 -16.51 -32.58
CA GLY A 160 -16.00 -16.67 -33.82
C GLY A 160 -16.28 -18.02 -34.50
N THR A 161 -16.21 -19.11 -33.74
CA THR A 161 -16.52 -20.47 -34.21
C THR A 161 -17.98 -20.61 -34.63
N PHE A 162 -18.93 -20.10 -33.85
CA PHE A 162 -20.35 -20.11 -34.21
C PHE A 162 -20.61 -19.33 -35.51
N SER A 163 -20.05 -18.12 -35.62
CA SER A 163 -20.19 -17.28 -36.82
C SER A 163 -19.56 -17.92 -38.06
N TYR A 164 -18.40 -18.58 -37.89
CA TYR A 164 -17.75 -19.33 -38.96
C TYR A 164 -18.60 -20.53 -39.41
N CYS A 165 -19.17 -21.29 -38.46
CA CYS A 165 -20.06 -22.42 -38.76
C CYS A 165 -21.33 -21.98 -39.52
N VAL A 166 -21.95 -20.86 -39.10
CA VAL A 166 -23.13 -20.31 -39.80
C VAL A 166 -22.77 -19.86 -41.22
N ARG A 167 -21.65 -19.16 -41.41
CA ARG A 167 -21.19 -18.73 -42.74
C ARG A 167 -20.87 -19.91 -43.65
N LYS A 168 -20.21 -20.95 -43.13
CA LYS A 168 -19.92 -22.18 -43.87
C LYS A 168 -21.22 -22.88 -44.30
N LYS A 169 -22.19 -23.01 -43.40
CA LYS A 169 -23.50 -23.61 -43.70
C LYS A 169 -24.27 -22.82 -44.76
N MET A 170 -24.20 -21.48 -44.71
CA MET A 170 -24.86 -20.60 -45.68
C MET A 170 -24.19 -20.65 -47.06
N SER A 171 -22.85 -20.69 -47.11
CA SER A 171 -22.09 -20.87 -48.35
C SER A 171 -22.37 -22.22 -49.03
N GLN A 172 -22.52 -23.29 -48.25
CA GLN A 172 -22.84 -24.62 -48.79
C GLN A 172 -24.31 -24.75 -49.26
N SER A 173 -25.23 -23.99 -48.63
CA SER A 173 -26.61 -23.88 -49.10
C SER A 173 -26.71 -23.12 -50.43
N GLN A 174 -25.83 -22.14 -50.67
CA GLN A 174 -25.78 -21.38 -51.92
C GLN A 174 -25.17 -22.20 -53.07
N SER A 175 -24.14 -23.02 -52.81
CA SER A 175 -23.59 -23.93 -53.84
C SER A 175 -24.59 -25.03 -54.22
N SER A 176 -25.35 -25.57 -53.26
CA SER A 176 -26.40 -26.57 -53.53
C SER A 176 -27.54 -26.07 -54.43
N LEU A 177 -27.86 -24.77 -54.41
CA LEU A 177 -28.83 -24.15 -55.32
C LEU A 177 -28.21 -23.82 -56.69
N HIS A 178 -26.90 -23.60 -56.73
CA HIS A 178 -26.18 -23.36 -57.98
C HIS A 178 -25.93 -24.67 -58.76
N GLU A 179 -25.82 -25.81 -58.08
CA GLU A 179 -25.59 -27.13 -58.69
C GLU A 179 -26.81 -27.67 -59.46
N THR A 180 -28.04 -27.19 -59.19
CA THR A 180 -29.23 -27.66 -59.91
C THR A 180 -29.32 -27.12 -61.35
N ASN A 181 -28.45 -26.18 -61.73
CA ASN A 181 -28.53 -25.45 -63.00
C ASN A 181 -27.27 -25.57 -63.88
N SER A 182 -26.35 -26.50 -63.60
CA SER A 182 -25.16 -26.69 -64.43
C SER A 182 -24.94 -28.14 -64.87
N GLU A 183 -25.95 -28.75 -65.47
CA GLU A 183 -25.71 -29.81 -66.46
C GLU A 183 -25.32 -29.14 -67.79
N TYR A 184 -24.03 -28.88 -67.98
CA TYR A 184 -23.47 -28.63 -69.29
C TYR A 184 -22.47 -29.75 -69.59
N MET A 185 -22.91 -30.73 -70.38
CA MET A 185 -22.04 -31.81 -70.87
C MET A 185 -21.10 -31.27 -71.96
N PRO A 186 -19.81 -31.60 -71.95
CA PRO A 186 -18.92 -31.29 -73.06
C PRO A 186 -19.31 -32.17 -74.27
N MET A 187 -19.79 -31.53 -75.34
CA MET A 187 -20.05 -32.21 -76.61
C MET A 187 -18.72 -32.67 -77.25
N ALA A 188 -18.66 -33.94 -77.65
CA ALA A 188 -17.50 -34.52 -78.33
C ALA A 188 -17.20 -33.80 -79.66
N ALA A 189 -15.92 -33.56 -79.94
CA ALA A 189 -15.48 -32.93 -81.19
C ALA A 189 -15.68 -33.90 -82.38
N VAL A 190 -16.55 -33.51 -83.31
CA VAL A 190 -16.74 -34.21 -84.59
C VAL A 190 -15.65 -33.75 -85.56
N THR A 191 -14.69 -34.62 -85.89
CA THR A 191 -13.80 -34.39 -87.03
C THR A 191 -14.57 -34.68 -88.32
N ALA A 192 -14.74 -33.63 -89.13
CA ALA A 192 -15.46 -33.68 -90.39
C ALA A 192 -14.81 -34.65 -91.39
N ALA A 193 -15.64 -35.52 -91.96
CA ALA A 193 -15.29 -36.39 -93.08
C ALA A 193 -15.03 -35.58 -94.36
N LYS A 194 -13.91 -35.83 -95.02
CA LYS A 194 -13.61 -35.32 -96.38
C LYS A 194 -14.22 -36.28 -97.40
N ASN A 195 -15.29 -35.86 -98.06
CA ASN A 195 -16.00 -36.63 -99.08
C ASN A 195 -15.39 -36.51 -100.50
N PRO A 196 -15.70 -37.45 -101.42
CA PRO A 196 -14.90 -37.81 -102.60
C PRO A 196 -15.46 -37.30 -103.94
N GLY A 197 -14.69 -37.50 -105.04
CA GLY A 197 -15.11 -37.40 -106.45
C GLY A 197 -13.91 -37.01 -107.33
N PHE A 198 -13.26 -37.82 -108.19
CA PHE A 198 -13.59 -38.83 -109.22
C PHE A 198 -13.67 -38.28 -110.66
N LYS A 199 -12.83 -38.88 -111.55
CA LYS A 199 -12.74 -38.88 -113.04
C LYS A 199 -12.22 -37.62 -113.76
N GLY A 200 -11.41 -37.68 -114.83
CA GLY A 200 -10.85 -38.77 -115.68
C GLY A 200 -9.84 -38.14 -116.69
N MET A 201 -8.74 -38.82 -117.04
CA MET A 201 -8.44 -39.59 -118.29
C MET A 201 -8.09 -38.78 -119.57
N SER A 202 -6.94 -39.15 -120.14
CA SER A 202 -6.45 -39.07 -121.55
C SER A 202 -6.00 -37.75 -122.17
N THR A 203 -4.71 -37.72 -122.55
CA THR A 203 -4.26 -37.90 -123.95
C THR A 203 -3.01 -38.75 -123.98
#